data_AF-A0A2M7Z380-F1
#
_entry.id   AF-A0A2M7Z380-F1
#
_cell.length_a   1.000
_cell.length_b   1.000
_cell.length_c   1.000
_cell.angle_alpha   90.00
_cell.angle_beta   90.00
_cell.angle_gamma   90.00
#
_symmetry.space_group_name_H-M   'P 1'
#
loop_
_entity.id
_entity.type
_entity.pdbx_description
1 polymer ?
#
loop_
_entity_poly.entity_id
_entity_poly.type
_entity_poly.pdbx_seq_one_letter_code
_entity_poly.pdbx_strand_id
1 'polypeptide(L)'
;MRRDKPNYRIYALIIGEIIHEGNFFGCEIRKMTFAEQKRRKFFPIQSIFSEIHDTKYYKTYATSLPYIDPIRIKSKYVVICDINEHEPKAALGGAIKIIDRLCRFLSIVYVEDAKRKFNRERFGLLPYLYQVNKIYSLNTNGDEVNTDLKLESGHIYLPNRPELKKWRDKNTQKFLEDIFNFHDDVLERAIKYLYRSSIGHFILDSPEKIALDHFKSIEIIVNSLSKKKEFKQRLEEAANKINLTDEEKKEILKMWDDRSSYGDVAHPSPYDQAERYPNQFPVPSNVQYPRGGFDSIAVNVCLKYFTYKKSLFSVDIDEPFAYTDNSGNKQSTENTLSEVNAQWESNRLCFFTSERNKISLKQKLKKAFAEEYKIAEADVLEVKIEPGRKKVALRIKIA
;
A
#
# COMPACT_ATOMS: atom_id res chain seq x y z
N MET A 1 -28.51 -19.09 -4.50
CA MET A 1 -27.88 -18.73 -5.79
C MET A 1 -26.79 -17.69 -5.53
N ARG A 2 -25.51 -18.09 -5.62
CA ARG A 2 -24.40 -17.12 -5.63
C ARG A 2 -24.41 -16.42 -6.99
N ARG A 3 -24.51 -15.09 -7.01
CA ARG A 3 -24.30 -14.29 -8.22
C ARG A 3 -22.80 -14.05 -8.34
N ASP A 4 -22.19 -14.60 -9.39
CA ASP A 4 -20.76 -14.42 -9.70
C ASP A 4 -20.44 -13.05 -10.33
N LYS A 5 -21.43 -12.15 -10.44
CA LYS A 5 -21.24 -10.78 -10.93
C LYS A 5 -21.30 -9.78 -9.77
N PRO A 6 -20.46 -8.72 -9.77
CA PRO A 6 -20.60 -7.62 -8.83
C PRO A 6 -22.01 -7.02 -8.96
N ASN A 7 -22.60 -6.65 -7.83
CA ASN A 7 -23.96 -6.15 -7.77
C ASN A 7 -24.04 -4.66 -7.44
N TYR A 8 -22.90 -4.01 -7.20
CA TYR A 8 -22.79 -2.56 -7.09
C TYR A 8 -21.61 -2.02 -7.89
N ARG A 9 -21.79 -0.83 -8.45
CA ARG A 9 -20.75 -0.02 -9.10
C ARG A 9 -20.62 1.33 -8.42
N ILE A 10 -19.44 1.60 -7.90
CA ILE A 10 -19.12 2.82 -7.18
C ILE A 10 -18.23 3.70 -8.07
N TYR A 11 -18.59 4.97 -8.18
CA TYR A 11 -17.82 5.98 -8.89
C TYR A 11 -17.22 6.99 -7.90
N ALA A 12 -15.91 7.17 -7.98
CA ALA A 12 -15.20 8.21 -7.23
C ALA A 12 -14.42 9.12 -8.18
N LEU A 13 -14.54 10.43 -8.01
CA LEU A 13 -13.63 11.39 -8.64
C LEU A 13 -12.28 11.30 -7.93
N ILE A 14 -11.19 11.24 -8.68
CA ILE A 14 -9.82 11.16 -8.14
C ILE A 14 -9.03 12.40 -8.55
N ILE A 15 -8.21 12.93 -7.65
CA ILE A 15 -7.26 14.00 -7.92
C ILE A 15 -5.86 13.57 -7.47
N GLY A 16 -4.88 13.92 -8.28
CA GLY A 16 -3.47 13.62 -8.06
C GLY A 16 -2.64 14.35 -9.10
N GLU A 17 -1.33 14.28 -8.95
CA GLU A 17 -0.41 14.97 -9.85
C GLU A 17 -0.37 14.29 -11.24
N ILE A 18 -0.43 12.96 -11.32
CA ILE A 18 -0.39 12.21 -12.59
C ILE A 18 -1.38 11.05 -12.54
N ILE A 19 -2.48 11.12 -13.31
CA ILE A 19 -3.50 10.06 -13.32
C ILE A 19 -3.45 9.32 -14.65
N HIS A 20 -3.17 8.01 -14.59
CA HIS A 20 -3.18 7.11 -15.73
C HIS A 20 -4.48 6.30 -15.77
N GLU A 21 -5.06 6.17 -16.97
CA GLU A 21 -6.21 5.29 -17.21
C GLU A 21 -5.74 3.82 -17.23
N GLY A 22 -6.55 2.91 -16.71
CA GLY A 22 -6.20 1.49 -16.61
C GLY A 22 -6.89 0.77 -15.46
N ASN A 23 -6.60 -0.52 -15.31
CA ASN A 23 -7.14 -1.36 -14.25
C ASN A 23 -6.09 -1.59 -13.16
N PHE A 24 -6.44 -1.26 -11.92
CA PHE A 24 -5.54 -1.27 -10.77
C PHE A 24 -6.29 -1.73 -9.51
N PHE A 25 -5.81 -2.77 -8.82
CA PHE A 25 -6.43 -3.34 -7.61
C PHE A 25 -7.95 -3.62 -7.72
N GLY A 26 -8.43 -4.01 -8.90
CA GLY A 26 -9.87 -4.24 -9.11
C GLY A 26 -10.70 -2.97 -9.31
N CYS A 27 -10.05 -1.81 -9.48
CA CYS A 27 -10.69 -0.58 -9.94
C CYS A 27 -10.27 -0.23 -11.38
N GLU A 28 -11.16 0.38 -12.14
CA GLU A 28 -10.86 1.02 -13.43
C GLU A 28 -10.71 2.54 -13.21
N ILE A 29 -9.60 3.12 -13.65
CA ILE A 29 -9.47 4.58 -13.79
C ILE A 29 -9.75 4.93 -15.25
N ARG A 30 -10.73 5.81 -15.49
CA ARG A 30 -11.05 6.31 -16.85
C ARG A 30 -11.40 7.79 -16.88
N LYS A 31 -11.27 8.41 -18.04
CA LYS A 31 -11.79 9.76 -18.28
C LYS A 31 -13.31 9.76 -18.45
N MET A 32 -13.96 10.71 -17.80
CA MET A 32 -15.38 11.04 -17.94
C MET A 32 -15.53 12.55 -18.06
N THR A 33 -16.15 13.01 -19.15
CA THR A 33 -16.36 14.45 -19.39
C THR A 33 -17.27 15.05 -18.32
N PHE A 34 -17.10 16.35 -18.02
CA PHE A 34 -17.99 17.04 -17.07
C PHE A 34 -19.47 17.02 -17.51
N ALA A 35 -19.74 17.00 -18.82
CA ALA A 35 -21.09 16.84 -19.35
C ALA A 35 -21.67 15.47 -18.97
N GLU A 36 -20.89 14.40 -19.10
CA GLU A 36 -21.31 13.05 -18.70
C GLU A 36 -21.49 12.93 -17.19
N GLN A 37 -20.56 13.49 -16.40
CA GLN A 37 -20.70 13.55 -14.93
C GLN A 37 -21.98 14.29 -14.51
N LYS A 38 -22.32 15.40 -15.18
CA LYS A 38 -23.56 16.15 -14.95
C LYS A 38 -24.79 15.32 -15.32
N ARG A 39 -24.77 14.65 -16.49
CA ARG A 39 -25.86 13.77 -16.95
C ARG A 39 -26.12 12.63 -15.97
N ARG A 40 -25.07 12.02 -15.44
CA ARG A 40 -25.12 10.94 -14.42
C ARG A 40 -25.41 11.44 -13.01
N LYS A 41 -25.63 12.74 -12.81
CA LYS A 41 -25.87 13.38 -11.50
C LYS A 41 -24.77 13.01 -10.49
N PHE A 42 -23.51 13.14 -10.89
CA PHE A 42 -22.39 12.99 -9.96
C PHE A 42 -22.41 14.14 -8.96
N PHE A 43 -22.66 13.80 -7.71
CA PHE A 43 -22.64 14.70 -6.58
C PHE A 43 -21.94 13.99 -5.42
N PRO A 44 -21.08 14.68 -4.66
CA PRO A 44 -20.48 14.08 -3.48
C PRO A 44 -21.57 13.44 -2.61
N ILE A 45 -21.39 12.18 -2.22
CA ILE A 45 -22.36 11.55 -1.32
C ILE A 45 -22.31 12.32 0.00
N GLN A 46 -23.41 13.01 0.32
CA GLN A 46 -23.47 13.89 1.48
C GLN A 46 -23.57 13.10 2.76
N SER A 47 -22.89 13.57 3.81
CA SER A 47 -23.12 13.13 5.17
C SER A 47 -24.22 13.96 5.83
N ILE A 48 -25.12 13.30 6.59
CA ILE A 48 -25.98 13.96 7.57
C ILE A 48 -25.27 13.84 8.91
N PHE A 49 -25.09 14.96 9.60
CA PHE A 49 -24.72 14.95 11.02
C PHE A 49 -26.02 14.73 11.79
N SER A 50 -26.32 13.49 12.18
CA SER A 50 -27.39 13.25 13.15
C SER A 50 -26.74 13.23 14.54
N GLU A 51 -26.98 14.27 15.34
CA GLU A 51 -26.64 14.32 16.78
C GLU A 51 -27.38 13.25 17.62
N ILE A 52 -28.07 12.30 16.98
CA ILE A 52 -28.86 11.28 17.66
C ILE A 52 -27.93 10.12 18.05
N HIS A 53 -27.34 10.26 19.24
CA HIS A 53 -26.65 9.19 19.96
C HIS A 53 -27.62 8.10 20.44
N ASP A 54 -28.20 7.31 19.54
CA ASP A 54 -29.01 6.16 19.94
C ASP A 54 -28.11 4.95 20.24
N THR A 55 -27.87 4.73 21.54
CA THR A 55 -26.96 3.71 22.08
C THR A 55 -27.35 2.26 21.76
N LYS A 56 -28.55 2.02 21.20
CA LYS A 56 -29.06 0.67 20.93
C LYS A 56 -28.62 0.04 19.60
N TYR A 57 -27.97 0.77 18.68
CA TYR A 57 -27.66 0.27 17.33
C TYR A 57 -26.17 0.11 16.99
N TYR A 58 -25.26 0.21 17.96
CA TYR A 58 -23.82 0.15 17.69
C TYR A 58 -23.29 -1.29 17.49
N LYS A 59 -23.44 -1.79 16.26
CA LYS A 59 -22.52 -2.75 15.63
C LYS A 59 -22.10 -2.35 14.22
N THR A 60 -22.26 -1.07 13.86
CA THR A 60 -21.61 -0.53 12.67
C THR A 60 -20.21 -0.10 13.08
N TYR A 61 -19.20 -0.81 12.55
CA TYR A 61 -17.85 -0.29 12.46
C TYR A 61 -17.96 1.02 11.67
N ALA A 62 -18.19 2.13 12.37
CA ALA A 62 -18.09 3.46 11.83
C ALA A 62 -16.62 3.64 11.49
N THR A 63 -16.24 3.15 10.30
CA THR A 63 -15.18 3.78 9.54
C THR A 63 -15.52 5.26 9.56
N SER A 64 -14.78 6.03 10.36
CA SER A 64 -14.64 7.46 10.14
C SER A 64 -14.22 7.58 8.68
N LEU A 65 -15.21 7.83 7.83
CA LEU A 65 -15.05 8.01 6.40
C LEU A 65 -14.88 9.52 6.26
N PRO A 66 -13.67 10.00 6.00
CA PRO A 66 -13.47 11.42 5.96
C PRO A 66 -14.16 11.93 4.68
N TYR A 67 -15.25 12.69 4.83
CA TYR A 67 -16.03 13.34 3.78
C TYR A 67 -16.83 14.53 4.33
N ILE A 68 -16.34 15.76 4.17
CA ILE A 68 -17.22 16.95 3.99
C ILE A 68 -16.67 17.85 2.88
N ASP A 69 -17.63 18.46 2.18
CA ASP A 69 -17.55 19.45 1.09
C ASP A 69 -17.20 20.87 1.63
N PRO A 70 -16.89 21.91 0.80
CA PRO A 70 -17.67 22.32 -0.38
C PRO A 70 -16.89 22.35 -1.71
N ILE A 71 -15.62 21.94 -1.76
CA ILE A 71 -14.88 21.93 -3.03
C ILE A 71 -15.01 20.55 -3.67
N ARG A 72 -16.10 20.34 -4.41
CA ARG A 72 -16.22 19.24 -5.37
C ARG A 72 -14.89 19.04 -6.11
N ILE A 73 -14.34 17.83 -6.06
CA ILE A 73 -13.17 17.49 -6.88
C ILE A 73 -13.53 17.77 -8.34
N LYS A 74 -12.82 18.68 -8.98
CA LYS A 74 -12.99 19.00 -10.40
C LYS A 74 -12.00 18.21 -11.23
N SER A 75 -12.19 16.89 -11.28
CA SER A 75 -11.39 16.02 -12.14
C SER A 75 -12.24 15.42 -13.27
N LYS A 76 -11.60 15.22 -14.41
CA LYS A 76 -12.15 14.39 -15.50
C LYS A 76 -11.86 12.90 -15.28
N TYR A 77 -11.03 12.54 -14.30
CA TYR A 77 -10.72 11.16 -14.00
C TYR A 77 -11.67 10.60 -12.94
N VAL A 78 -12.15 9.40 -13.20
CA VAL A 78 -13.08 8.69 -12.33
C VAL A 78 -12.55 7.29 -12.08
N VAL A 79 -12.52 6.90 -10.82
CA VAL A 79 -12.28 5.54 -10.36
C VAL A 79 -13.63 4.82 -10.32
N ILE A 80 -13.68 3.63 -10.90
CA ILE A 80 -14.84 2.76 -10.95
C ILE A 80 -14.48 1.49 -10.20
N CYS A 81 -15.25 1.20 -9.16
CA CYS A 81 -15.08 0.00 -8.35
C CYS A 81 -16.36 -0.82 -8.41
N ASP A 82 -16.27 -2.01 -8.98
CA ASP A 82 -17.37 -2.98 -8.99
C ASP A 82 -17.19 -3.92 -7.80
N ILE A 83 -18.23 -4.11 -6.99
CA ILE A 83 -18.17 -4.91 -5.76
C ILE A 83 -19.42 -5.79 -5.60
N ASN A 84 -19.23 -6.95 -4.97
CA ASN A 84 -20.30 -7.89 -4.66
C ASN A 84 -20.60 -7.88 -3.16
N GLU A 85 -21.68 -7.22 -2.76
CA GLU A 85 -22.07 -7.04 -1.35
C GLU A 85 -23.58 -7.09 -1.18
N HIS A 86 -24.11 -7.48 -0.03
CA HIS A 86 -25.57 -7.64 0.11
C HIS A 86 -26.35 -6.31 0.18
N GLU A 87 -25.69 -5.23 0.59
CA GLU A 87 -26.31 -3.93 0.78
C GLU A 87 -25.42 -2.78 0.31
N PRO A 88 -26.01 -1.62 -0.07
CA PRO A 88 -25.26 -0.48 -0.56
C PRO A 88 -24.21 0.09 0.42
N LYS A 89 -24.45 0.00 1.74
CA LYS A 89 -23.52 0.48 2.77
C LYS A 89 -22.27 -0.41 2.86
N ALA A 90 -22.45 -1.72 2.84
CA ALA A 90 -21.36 -2.69 2.77
C ALA A 90 -20.57 -2.52 1.46
N ALA A 91 -21.26 -2.37 0.33
CA ALA A 91 -20.66 -2.08 -0.97
C ALA A 91 -19.78 -0.83 -0.95
N LEU A 92 -20.27 0.26 -0.36
CA LEU A 92 -19.52 1.48 -0.19
C LEU A 92 -18.28 1.28 0.70
N GLY A 93 -18.43 0.61 1.84
CA GLY A 93 -17.32 0.34 2.76
C GLY A 93 -16.23 -0.53 2.13
N GLY A 94 -16.61 -1.53 1.34
CA GLY A 94 -15.68 -2.36 0.58
C GLY A 94 -14.98 -1.58 -0.54
N ALA A 95 -15.74 -0.80 -1.33
CA ALA A 95 -15.18 0.03 -2.41
C ALA A 95 -14.19 1.06 -1.87
N ILE A 96 -14.50 1.71 -0.74
CA ILE A 96 -13.61 2.68 -0.10
C ILE A 96 -12.29 2.03 0.29
N LYS A 97 -12.29 0.80 0.84
CA LYS A 97 -11.04 0.10 1.18
C LYS A 97 -10.16 -0.11 -0.07
N ILE A 98 -10.77 -0.45 -1.20
CA ILE A 98 -10.08 -0.69 -2.47
C ILE A 98 -9.56 0.62 -3.07
N ILE A 99 -10.41 1.66 -3.14
CA ILE A 99 -10.03 2.97 -3.68
C ILE A 99 -8.96 3.63 -2.81
N ASP A 100 -9.05 3.50 -1.48
CA ASP A 100 -8.02 4.02 -0.57
C ASP A 100 -6.69 3.30 -0.77
N ARG A 101 -6.71 1.97 -0.98
CA ARG A 101 -5.51 1.19 -1.34
C ARG A 101 -4.93 1.67 -2.68
N LEU A 102 -5.76 1.93 -3.68
CA LEU A 102 -5.33 2.52 -4.96
C LEU A 102 -4.61 3.86 -4.76
N CYS A 103 -5.23 4.81 -4.04
CA CYS A 103 -4.65 6.13 -3.79
C CYS A 103 -3.33 6.07 -3.03
N ARG A 104 -3.24 5.20 -2.01
CA ARG A 104 -2.01 4.93 -1.26
C ARG A 104 -0.84 4.58 -2.18
N PHE A 105 -1.02 3.62 -3.07
CA PHE A 105 0.03 3.15 -3.97
C PHE A 105 0.34 4.16 -5.09
N LEU A 106 -0.67 4.81 -5.67
CA LEU A 106 -0.45 5.91 -6.63
C LEU A 106 0.40 7.04 -6.03
N SER A 107 0.20 7.33 -4.74
CA SER A 107 1.00 8.35 -4.02
C SER A 107 2.47 7.95 -3.93
N ILE A 108 2.77 6.68 -3.67
CA ILE A 108 4.15 6.15 -3.62
C ILE A 108 4.80 6.19 -5.02
N VAL A 109 4.06 5.78 -6.05
CA VAL A 109 4.54 5.79 -7.44
C VAL A 109 4.89 7.20 -7.90
N TYR A 110 4.08 8.20 -7.54
CA TYR A 110 4.39 9.58 -7.85
C TYR A 110 5.68 10.07 -7.19
N VAL A 111 5.92 9.69 -5.93
CA VAL A 111 7.17 10.07 -5.25
C VAL A 111 8.37 9.42 -5.94
N GLU A 112 8.27 8.15 -6.32
CA GLU A 112 9.33 7.46 -7.07
C GLU A 112 9.61 8.16 -8.42
N ASP A 113 8.57 8.55 -9.16
CA ASP A 113 8.70 9.33 -10.40
C ASP A 113 9.48 10.63 -10.19
N ALA A 114 9.12 11.39 -9.15
CA ALA A 114 9.77 12.65 -8.81
C ALA A 114 11.23 12.43 -8.38
N LYS A 115 11.50 11.43 -7.54
CA LYS A 115 12.86 11.06 -7.11
C LYS A 115 13.75 10.74 -8.30
N ARG A 116 13.31 9.85 -9.19
CA ARG A 116 14.06 9.45 -10.39
C ARG A 116 14.30 10.63 -11.33
N LYS A 117 13.27 11.44 -11.57
CA LYS A 117 13.39 12.57 -12.51
C LYS A 117 14.34 13.65 -12.01
N PHE A 118 14.25 14.02 -10.74
CA PHE A 118 14.99 15.16 -10.19
C PHE A 118 16.29 14.75 -9.50
N ASN A 119 16.56 13.44 -9.37
CA ASN A 119 17.69 12.89 -8.65
C ASN A 119 17.85 13.48 -7.24
N ARG A 120 16.73 13.55 -6.50
CA ARG A 120 16.68 14.08 -5.13
C ARG A 120 16.07 13.04 -4.21
N GLU A 121 16.69 12.84 -3.06
CA GLU A 121 16.22 11.88 -2.06
C GLU A 121 15.06 12.41 -1.21
N ARG A 122 14.91 13.73 -1.11
CA ARG A 122 13.92 14.39 -0.25
C ARG A 122 12.67 14.78 -1.04
N PHE A 123 11.68 13.89 -1.04
CA PHE A 123 10.31 14.19 -1.48
C PHE A 123 9.33 13.68 -0.43
N GLY A 124 8.48 14.58 0.09
CA GLY A 124 7.36 14.19 0.94
C GLY A 124 6.30 13.45 0.12
N LEU A 125 5.45 12.67 0.79
CA LEU A 125 4.33 12.02 0.12
C LEU A 125 3.33 13.08 -0.35
N LEU A 126 3.01 13.07 -1.64
CA LEU A 126 1.90 13.83 -2.20
C LEU A 126 0.70 12.89 -2.36
N PRO A 127 -0.27 12.90 -1.41
CA PRO A 127 -1.37 11.94 -1.45
C PRO A 127 -2.28 12.18 -2.65
N TYR A 128 -2.68 11.10 -3.31
CA TYR A 128 -3.83 11.06 -4.20
C TYR A 128 -5.08 11.08 -3.34
N LEU A 129 -6.07 11.87 -3.73
CA LEU A 129 -7.31 12.03 -2.97
C LEU A 129 -8.48 11.64 -3.86
N TYR A 130 -9.56 11.17 -3.25
CA TYR A 130 -10.75 10.77 -3.98
C TYR A 130 -12.01 11.23 -3.25
N GLN A 131 -13.08 11.40 -4.02
CA GLN A 131 -14.42 11.75 -3.55
C GLN A 131 -15.39 10.74 -4.17
N VAL A 132 -16.16 10.03 -3.35
CA VAL A 132 -17.20 9.14 -3.90
C VAL A 132 -18.41 9.99 -4.30
N ASN A 133 -18.82 9.86 -5.57
CA ASN A 133 -19.84 10.73 -6.17
C ASN A 133 -21.07 9.98 -6.67
N LYS A 134 -21.02 8.65 -6.77
CA LYS A 134 -22.16 7.86 -7.23
C LYS A 134 -22.05 6.39 -6.85
N ILE A 135 -23.19 5.77 -6.53
CA ILE A 135 -23.34 4.32 -6.38
C ILE A 135 -24.51 3.88 -7.25
N TYR A 136 -24.32 2.81 -8.00
CA TYR A 136 -25.36 2.11 -8.74
C TYR A 136 -25.45 0.68 -8.23
N SER A 137 -26.67 0.15 -8.15
CA SER A 137 -26.87 -1.30 -8.16
C SER A 137 -26.80 -1.80 -9.60
N LEU A 138 -26.30 -3.02 -9.81
CA LEU A 138 -26.21 -3.65 -11.11
C LEU A 138 -27.33 -4.68 -11.26
N ASN A 139 -28.13 -4.54 -12.32
CA ASN A 139 -29.17 -5.54 -12.64
C ASN A 139 -28.51 -6.83 -13.18
N THR A 140 -29.32 -7.86 -13.50
CA THR A 140 -28.82 -9.15 -14.03
C THR A 140 -28.05 -9.04 -15.34
N ASN A 141 -28.28 -7.96 -16.10
CA ASN A 141 -27.62 -7.67 -17.37
C ASN A 141 -26.35 -6.83 -17.18
N GLY A 142 -26.09 -6.32 -15.97
CA GLY A 142 -24.99 -5.41 -15.66
C GLY A 142 -25.32 -3.93 -15.86
N ASP A 143 -26.59 -3.59 -16.09
CA ASP A 143 -27.01 -2.19 -16.23
C ASP A 143 -27.11 -1.51 -14.88
N GLU A 144 -26.79 -0.23 -14.88
CA GLU A 144 -26.76 0.63 -13.71
C GLU A 144 -28.18 1.09 -13.30
N VAL A 145 -28.57 0.78 -12.08
CA VAL A 145 -29.81 1.24 -11.44
C VAL A 145 -29.43 2.17 -10.28
N ASN A 146 -30.02 3.36 -10.25
CA ASN A 146 -29.70 4.37 -9.23
C ASN A 146 -29.97 3.83 -7.82
N THR A 147 -28.98 4.02 -6.93
CA THR A 147 -29.13 3.78 -5.50
C THR A 147 -28.96 5.10 -4.77
N ASP A 148 -30.00 5.55 -4.08
CA ASP A 148 -29.92 6.75 -3.25
C ASP A 148 -29.34 6.37 -1.88
N LEU A 149 -28.19 6.96 -1.54
CA LEU A 149 -27.53 6.75 -0.26
C LEU A 149 -27.09 8.08 0.35
N LYS A 150 -27.27 8.22 1.66
CA LYS A 150 -26.76 9.32 2.48
C LYS A 150 -25.82 8.73 3.53
N LEU A 151 -24.69 9.38 3.77
CA LEU A 151 -23.67 8.97 4.74
C LEU A 151 -23.89 9.66 6.10
N GLU A 152 -23.14 9.25 7.12
CA GLU A 152 -23.07 9.93 8.43
C GLU A 152 -21.60 10.34 8.75
N SER A 153 -21.41 11.65 9.01
CA SER A 153 -20.23 12.41 9.51
C SER A 153 -18.89 12.59 8.71
N GLY A 154 -18.25 13.78 8.90
CA GLY A 154 -16.78 14.04 9.10
C GLY A 154 -15.97 14.86 8.05
N HIS A 155 -15.38 16.05 8.37
CA HIS A 155 -14.83 17.05 7.40
C HIS A 155 -13.45 16.78 6.75
N ILE A 156 -13.20 17.27 5.50
CA ILE A 156 -11.86 17.36 4.85
C ILE A 156 -11.65 18.68 4.06
N TYR A 157 -10.42 19.23 4.06
CA TYR A 157 -9.93 20.23 3.09
C TYR A 157 -9.16 19.63 1.90
N LEU A 158 -9.49 20.00 0.66
CA LEU A 158 -8.79 19.50 -0.54
C LEU A 158 -7.74 20.49 -1.07
N PRO A 159 -6.49 20.08 -1.34
CA PRO A 159 -5.51 20.90 -2.04
C PRO A 159 -5.87 21.00 -3.53
N ASN A 160 -5.76 22.19 -4.11
CA ASN A 160 -5.82 22.38 -5.56
C ASN A 160 -4.48 21.92 -6.18
N ARG A 161 -4.49 20.91 -7.05
CA ARG A 161 -3.26 20.39 -7.69
C ARG A 161 -3.42 20.34 -9.21
N PRO A 162 -2.43 20.84 -9.99
CA PRO A 162 -2.47 20.72 -11.44
C PRO A 162 -2.21 19.27 -11.88
N GLU A 163 -3.11 18.72 -12.70
CA GLU A 163 -2.94 17.39 -13.30
C GLU A 163 -1.92 17.43 -14.46
N LEU A 164 -0.79 16.74 -14.32
CA LEU A 164 0.15 16.47 -15.39
C LEU A 164 -0.31 15.26 -16.22
N LYS A 165 0.06 15.23 -17.51
CA LYS A 165 -0.48 14.26 -18.48
C LYS A 165 0.28 12.92 -18.57
N LYS A 166 1.53 12.85 -18.08
CA LYS A 166 2.41 11.66 -18.21
C LYS A 166 3.43 11.59 -17.07
N TRP A 167 3.87 10.38 -16.74
CA TRP A 167 5.08 10.14 -15.94
C TRP A 167 6.28 10.91 -16.48
N ARG A 168 7.12 11.42 -15.57
CA ARG A 168 8.32 12.18 -15.91
C ARG A 168 9.50 11.26 -16.19
N ASP A 169 9.55 10.12 -15.53
CA ASP A 169 10.53 9.06 -15.77
C ASP A 169 9.93 7.90 -16.58
N LYS A 170 10.73 7.37 -17.52
CA LYS A 170 10.29 6.31 -18.44
C LYS A 170 10.10 4.95 -17.76
N ASN A 171 10.78 4.72 -16.63
CA ASN A 171 10.70 3.47 -15.88
C ASN A 171 9.60 3.49 -14.81
N THR A 172 8.93 4.64 -14.60
CA THR A 172 7.83 4.77 -13.62
C THR A 172 6.66 3.84 -13.96
N GLN A 173 6.34 3.64 -15.24
CA GLN A 173 5.27 2.73 -15.64
C GLN A 173 5.55 1.29 -15.22
N LYS A 174 6.79 0.83 -15.41
CA LYS A 174 7.22 -0.50 -14.93
C LYS A 174 7.16 -0.58 -13.41
N PHE A 175 7.61 0.46 -12.71
CA PHE A 175 7.52 0.52 -11.25
C PHE A 175 6.07 0.47 -10.74
N LEU A 176 5.14 1.16 -11.41
CA LEU A 176 3.70 1.12 -11.14
C LEU A 176 3.19 -0.32 -11.24
N GLU A 177 3.50 -1.02 -12.33
CA GLU A 177 3.10 -2.43 -12.51
C GLU A 177 3.71 -3.33 -11.43
N ASP A 178 5.01 -3.16 -11.18
CA ASP A 178 5.75 -3.95 -10.19
C ASP A 178 5.17 -3.80 -8.79
N ILE A 179 4.91 -2.57 -8.33
CA ILE A 179 4.45 -2.31 -6.96
C ILE A 179 2.98 -2.68 -6.76
N PHE A 180 2.15 -2.61 -7.80
CA PHE A 180 0.74 -3.03 -7.73
C PHE A 180 0.58 -4.56 -7.72
N ASN A 181 1.48 -5.28 -8.39
CA ASN A 181 1.50 -6.74 -8.41
C ASN A 181 2.30 -7.36 -7.24
N PHE A 182 2.88 -6.52 -6.37
CA PHE A 182 3.66 -6.97 -5.23
C PHE A 182 2.80 -7.06 -3.97
N HIS A 183 2.51 -8.29 -3.53
CA HIS A 183 1.71 -8.56 -2.34
C HIS A 183 2.61 -8.78 -1.12
N ASP A 184 2.74 -7.75 -0.29
CA ASP A 184 3.47 -7.82 0.98
C ASP A 184 2.71 -7.05 2.08
N ASP A 185 2.24 -7.78 3.09
CA ASP A 185 1.43 -7.25 4.19
C ASP A 185 2.16 -6.19 5.02
N VAL A 186 3.49 -6.25 5.10
CA VAL A 186 4.27 -5.27 5.87
C VAL A 186 4.30 -3.95 5.12
N LEU A 187 4.61 -3.98 3.83
CA LEU A 187 4.62 -2.82 2.95
C LEU A 187 3.23 -2.19 2.90
N GLU A 188 2.16 -2.97 2.72
CA GLU A 188 0.79 -2.46 2.68
C GLU A 188 0.39 -1.76 3.97
N ARG A 189 0.73 -2.34 5.13
CA ARG A 189 0.47 -1.70 6.43
C ARG A 189 1.31 -0.44 6.61
N ALA A 190 2.59 -0.47 6.24
CA ALA A 190 3.46 0.69 6.33
C ALA A 190 2.94 1.85 5.46
N ILE A 191 2.62 1.60 4.18
CA ILE A 191 2.05 2.61 3.27
C ILE A 191 0.72 3.13 3.79
N LYS A 192 -0.13 2.29 4.40
CA LYS A 192 -1.39 2.74 5.02
C LYS A 192 -1.15 3.80 6.10
N TYR A 193 -0.21 3.57 7.01
CA TYR A 193 0.12 4.53 8.06
C TYR A 193 0.76 5.81 7.49
N LEU A 194 1.67 5.67 6.53
CA LEU A 194 2.28 6.80 5.82
C LEU A 194 1.23 7.68 5.11
N TYR A 195 0.29 7.06 4.41
CA TYR A 195 -0.80 7.77 3.74
C TYR A 195 -1.73 8.46 4.74
N ARG A 196 -2.10 7.80 5.85
CA ARG A 196 -2.90 8.40 6.94
C ARG A 196 -2.24 9.64 7.52
N SER A 197 -0.95 9.55 7.86
CA SER A 197 -0.15 10.69 8.28
C SER A 197 -0.22 11.83 7.25
N SER A 198 -0.10 11.50 5.97
CA SER A 198 -0.09 12.49 4.89
C SER A 198 -1.44 13.16 4.64
N ILE A 199 -2.54 12.46 4.86
CA ILE A 199 -3.89 13.04 4.75
C ILE A 199 -4.38 13.64 6.08
N GLY A 200 -3.71 13.37 7.19
CA GLY A 200 -4.11 13.77 8.54
C GLY A 200 -4.41 15.27 8.64
N HIS A 201 -3.57 16.11 8.05
CA HIS A 201 -3.80 17.57 8.01
C HIS A 201 -5.09 17.95 7.28
N PHE A 202 -5.46 17.23 6.23
CA PHE A 202 -6.68 17.50 5.47
C PHE A 202 -7.92 17.12 6.27
N ILE A 203 -7.82 16.07 7.10
CA ILE A 203 -8.93 15.53 7.88
C ILE A 203 -8.95 16.05 9.33
N LEU A 204 -8.11 17.05 9.64
CA LEU A 204 -7.96 17.68 10.95
C LEU A 204 -7.51 16.70 12.06
N ASP A 205 -6.72 15.69 11.72
CA ASP A 205 -6.00 14.88 12.72
C ASP A 205 -5.05 15.78 13.53
N SER A 206 -4.83 15.41 14.80
CA SER A 206 -3.87 16.14 15.64
C SER A 206 -2.43 15.96 15.10
N PRO A 207 -1.54 16.96 15.29
CA PRO A 207 -0.13 16.85 14.92
C PRO A 207 0.56 15.58 15.46
N GLU A 208 0.21 15.17 16.67
CA GLU A 208 0.72 13.97 17.37
C GLU A 208 0.28 12.71 16.65
N LYS A 209 -1.00 12.63 16.25
CA LYS A 209 -1.50 11.50 15.48
C LYS A 209 -0.81 11.39 14.12
N ILE A 210 -0.60 12.52 13.46
CA ILE A 210 0.11 12.60 12.18
C ILE A 210 1.55 12.08 12.34
N ALA A 211 2.25 12.50 13.39
CA ALA A 211 3.60 12.06 13.68
C ALA A 211 3.69 10.58 14.09
N LEU A 212 2.74 10.08 14.88
CA LEU A 212 2.67 8.68 15.26
C LEU A 212 2.43 7.78 14.06
N ASP A 213 1.48 8.14 13.19
CA ASP A 213 1.23 7.40 11.95
C ASP A 213 2.47 7.46 11.03
N HIS A 214 3.19 8.59 11.00
CA HIS A 214 4.45 8.70 10.28
C HIS A 214 5.49 7.70 10.80
N PHE A 215 5.78 7.74 12.11
CA PHE A 215 6.75 6.84 12.72
C PHE A 215 6.31 5.36 12.63
N LYS A 216 5.01 5.09 12.77
CA LYS A 216 4.46 3.72 12.70
C LYS A 216 4.72 3.07 11.35
N SER A 217 4.69 3.84 10.27
CA SER A 217 5.04 3.34 8.93
C SER A 217 6.48 2.80 8.87
N ILE A 218 7.42 3.49 9.53
CA ILE A 218 8.84 3.10 9.62
C ILE A 218 9.01 1.91 10.57
N GLU A 219 8.38 1.98 11.76
CA GLU A 219 8.49 0.97 12.80
C GLU A 219 8.06 -0.42 12.31
N ILE A 220 6.97 -0.50 11.56
CA ILE A 220 6.45 -1.75 10.99
C ILE A 220 7.51 -2.43 10.11
N ILE A 221 8.17 -1.66 9.26
CA ILE A 221 9.25 -2.16 8.39
C ILE A 221 10.45 -2.61 9.22
N VAL A 222 10.94 -1.77 10.13
CA VAL A 222 12.10 -2.07 10.99
C VAL A 222 11.86 -3.35 11.79
N ASN A 223 10.68 -3.49 12.39
CA ASN A 223 10.30 -4.68 13.17
C ASN A 223 10.13 -5.93 12.32
N SER A 224 9.77 -5.80 11.04
CA SER A 224 9.71 -6.96 10.13
C SER A 224 11.08 -7.48 9.71
N LEU A 225 12.09 -6.61 9.73
CA LEU A 225 13.43 -6.91 9.22
C LEU A 225 14.39 -7.42 10.29
N SER A 226 14.07 -7.28 11.57
CA SER A 226 14.96 -7.71 12.66
C SER A 226 14.19 -8.42 13.78
N LYS A 227 14.81 -9.47 14.32
CA LYS A 227 14.33 -10.21 15.49
C LYS A 227 14.96 -9.74 16.81
N LYS A 228 15.77 -8.66 16.80
CA LYS A 228 16.40 -8.12 18.00
C LYS A 228 15.35 -7.63 19.00
N LYS A 229 15.72 -7.44 20.27
CA LYS A 229 14.77 -7.04 21.32
C LYS A 229 14.50 -5.53 21.30
N GLU A 230 15.55 -4.73 21.23
CA GLU A 230 15.47 -3.27 21.33
C GLU A 230 15.36 -2.60 19.96
N PHE A 231 14.59 -1.50 19.87
CA PHE A 231 14.38 -0.78 18.61
C PHE A 231 15.69 -0.29 18.00
N LYS A 232 16.62 0.27 18.80
CA LYS A 232 17.92 0.76 18.30
C LYS A 232 18.72 -0.35 17.61
N GLN A 233 18.71 -1.56 18.17
CA GLN A 233 19.36 -2.73 17.58
C GLN A 233 18.64 -3.23 16.32
N ARG A 234 17.30 -3.18 16.31
CA ARG A 234 16.49 -3.53 15.13
C ARG A 234 16.77 -2.57 13.97
N LEU A 235 16.83 -1.28 14.28
CA LEU A 235 17.10 -0.24 13.30
C LEU A 235 18.47 -0.44 12.66
N GLU A 236 19.51 -0.75 13.44
CA GLU A 236 20.85 -0.97 12.88
C GLU A 236 20.88 -2.14 11.89
N GLU A 237 20.24 -3.27 12.24
CA GLU A 237 20.14 -4.42 11.33
C GLU A 237 19.27 -4.12 10.10
N ALA A 238 18.12 -3.47 10.30
CA ALA A 238 17.21 -3.09 9.21
C ALA A 238 17.88 -2.11 8.25
N ALA A 239 18.62 -1.13 8.78
CA ALA A 239 19.31 -0.11 8.01
C ALA A 239 20.37 -0.71 7.09
N ASN A 240 21.08 -1.74 7.53
CA ASN A 240 22.02 -2.48 6.69
C ASN A 240 21.32 -3.30 5.59
N LYS A 241 20.10 -3.80 5.84
CA LYS A 241 19.34 -4.59 4.84
C LYS A 241 18.78 -3.72 3.72
N ILE A 242 18.23 -2.56 4.06
CA ILE A 242 17.56 -1.65 3.12
C ILE A 242 18.42 -0.44 2.72
N ASN A 243 19.70 -0.41 3.13
CA ASN A 243 20.65 0.67 2.83
C ASN A 243 20.15 2.06 3.26
N LEU A 244 19.79 2.22 4.54
CA LEU A 244 19.52 3.56 5.10
C LEU A 244 20.84 4.32 5.28
N THR A 245 20.81 5.62 4.99
CA THR A 245 21.94 6.52 5.25
C THR A 245 22.06 6.80 6.74
N ASP A 246 23.24 7.21 7.21
CA ASP A 246 23.44 7.55 8.62
C ASP A 246 22.52 8.70 9.09
N GLU A 247 22.21 9.64 8.19
CA GLU A 247 21.25 10.71 8.46
C GLU A 247 19.81 10.18 8.61
N GLU A 248 19.38 9.25 7.75
CA GLU A 248 18.08 8.58 7.90
C GLU A 248 18.03 7.79 9.21
N LYS A 249 19.09 7.04 9.57
CA LYS A 249 19.17 6.31 10.84
C LYS A 249 19.03 7.28 12.03
N LYS A 250 19.78 8.38 12.02
CA LYS A 250 19.79 9.39 13.08
C LYS A 250 18.41 10.02 13.28
N GLU A 251 17.73 10.38 12.20
CA GLU A 251 16.40 10.97 12.29
C GLU A 251 15.34 9.97 12.76
N ILE A 252 15.42 8.70 12.33
CA ILE A 252 14.53 7.64 12.84
C ILE A 252 14.75 7.41 14.34
N LEU A 253 16.00 7.40 14.80
CA LEU A 253 16.32 7.30 16.23
C LEU A 253 15.73 8.47 17.01
N LYS A 254 15.84 9.68 16.48
CA LYS A 254 15.26 10.86 17.10
C LYS A 254 13.73 10.78 17.17
N MET A 255 13.05 10.34 16.09
CA MET A 255 11.60 10.12 16.13
C MET A 255 11.20 9.05 17.16
N TRP A 256 11.99 7.99 17.32
CA TRP A 256 11.77 6.97 18.34
C TRP A 256 11.97 7.52 19.75
N ASP A 257 13.04 8.27 19.99
CA ASP A 257 13.33 8.89 21.28
C ASP A 257 12.25 9.93 21.65
N ASP A 258 11.79 10.73 20.67
CA ASP A 258 10.65 11.66 20.83
C ASP A 258 9.38 10.88 21.24
N ARG A 259 8.98 9.85 20.49
CA ARG A 259 7.83 9.01 20.86
C ARG A 259 7.98 8.37 22.24
N SER A 260 9.18 7.89 22.57
CA SER A 260 9.44 7.23 23.85
C SER A 260 9.38 8.19 25.04
N SER A 261 9.73 9.47 24.82
CA SER A 261 9.80 10.48 25.87
C SER A 261 8.47 11.21 26.08
N TYR A 262 7.70 11.43 25.02
CA TYR A 262 6.42 12.15 25.05
C TYR A 262 5.18 11.23 25.06
N GLY A 263 5.40 9.91 25.08
CA GLY A 263 4.34 8.91 25.18
C GLY A 263 3.70 8.54 23.84
N ASP A 264 3.13 7.34 23.81
CA ASP A 264 2.17 6.94 22.78
C ASP A 264 0.87 7.71 23.09
N VAL A 265 0.15 8.25 22.10
CA VAL A 265 -1.19 8.82 22.37
C VAL A 265 -2.12 7.76 22.96
N ALA A 266 -1.80 6.47 22.77
CA ALA A 266 -2.45 5.38 23.49
C ALA A 266 -2.04 5.28 24.99
N HIS A 267 -0.79 5.63 25.34
CA HIS A 267 -0.16 5.46 26.65
C HIS A 267 0.68 6.71 26.99
N PRO A 268 0.05 7.85 27.32
CA PRO A 268 0.75 9.04 27.75
C PRO A 268 1.57 8.77 29.02
N SER A 269 2.61 9.56 29.24
CA SER A 269 3.36 9.54 30.49
C SER A 269 2.40 9.80 31.67
N PRO A 270 2.55 9.13 32.83
CA PRO A 270 1.69 9.37 34.00
C PRO A 270 1.78 10.79 34.58
N TYR A 271 2.66 11.63 34.04
CA TYR A 271 2.81 13.05 34.39
C TYR A 271 2.21 14.00 33.34
N ASP A 272 1.62 13.47 32.26
CA ASP A 272 1.09 14.26 31.16
C ASP A 272 -0.38 14.66 31.44
N GLN A 273 -0.67 15.96 31.51
CA GLN A 273 -2.01 16.48 31.82
C GLN A 273 -3.04 16.21 30.71
N ALA A 274 -2.62 15.61 29.59
CA ALA A 274 -3.46 15.20 28.46
C ALA A 274 -4.48 14.10 28.80
N GLU A 275 -4.35 13.41 29.94
CA GLU A 275 -5.28 12.35 30.40
C GLU A 275 -6.75 12.79 30.59
N ARG A 276 -7.06 14.09 30.59
CA ARG A 276 -8.43 14.57 30.79
C ARG A 276 -9.29 14.65 29.53
N TYR A 277 -8.72 14.41 28.36
CA TYR A 277 -9.42 14.67 27.10
C TYR A 277 -9.63 13.37 26.32
N PRO A 278 -10.89 13.01 25.98
CA PRO A 278 -11.14 11.88 25.09
C PRO A 278 -10.49 12.14 23.71
N ASN A 279 -10.27 11.06 22.94
CA ASN A 279 -9.65 10.99 21.59
C ASN A 279 -10.21 11.98 20.52
N GLN A 280 -11.08 12.91 20.88
CA GLN A 280 -11.79 13.86 20.03
C GLN A 280 -11.52 15.34 20.39
N PHE A 281 -10.67 15.65 21.37
CA PHE A 281 -10.35 17.04 21.72
C PHE A 281 -8.97 17.46 21.18
N PRO A 282 -8.82 18.73 20.72
CA PRO A 282 -7.52 19.26 20.33
C PRO A 282 -6.55 19.20 21.52
N VAL A 283 -5.31 18.83 21.24
CA VAL A 283 -4.24 18.83 22.23
C VAL A 283 -4.13 20.22 22.87
N PRO A 284 -3.96 20.31 24.20
CA PRO A 284 -3.79 21.59 24.89
C PRO A 284 -2.72 22.44 24.19
N SER A 285 -2.99 23.74 23.98
CA SER A 285 -2.17 24.69 23.23
C SER A 285 -0.72 24.89 23.75
N ASN A 286 -0.39 24.23 24.85
CA ASN A 286 0.87 24.25 25.58
C ASN A 286 1.73 22.98 25.37
N VAL A 287 1.26 21.97 24.63
CA VAL A 287 2.08 20.82 24.22
C VAL A 287 2.45 21.01 22.75
N GLN A 288 3.66 21.52 22.50
CA GLN A 288 4.22 21.57 21.16
C GLN A 288 4.87 20.23 20.85
N TYR A 289 4.16 19.34 20.14
CA TYR A 289 4.84 18.19 19.53
C TYR A 289 5.88 18.73 18.54
N PRO A 290 7.17 18.42 18.71
CA PRO A 290 8.25 19.12 18.02
C PRO A 290 8.31 18.85 16.51
N ARG A 291 7.48 17.93 15.99
CA ARG A 291 7.54 17.44 14.61
C ARG A 291 6.15 17.21 14.00
N GLY A 292 5.59 18.24 13.39
CA GLY A 292 4.40 18.15 12.53
C GLY A 292 4.71 18.14 11.03
N GLY A 293 5.93 17.77 10.64
CA GLY A 293 6.43 17.92 9.27
C GLY A 293 6.37 16.65 8.43
N PHE A 294 5.93 16.79 7.18
CA PHE A 294 6.03 15.79 6.13
C PHE A 294 7.51 15.48 5.82
N ASP A 295 8.09 14.49 6.49
CA ASP A 295 9.43 14.04 6.13
C ASP A 295 9.39 13.00 5.01
N SER A 296 10.37 13.07 4.13
CA SER A 296 10.65 12.07 3.10
C SER A 296 11.10 10.72 3.67
N ILE A 297 11.54 10.66 4.93
CA ILE A 297 12.13 9.47 5.55
C ILE A 297 11.20 8.26 5.45
N ALA A 298 9.94 8.38 5.89
CA ALA A 298 9.01 7.25 5.85
C ALA A 298 8.79 6.72 4.42
N VAL A 299 8.70 7.63 3.43
CA VAL A 299 8.55 7.24 2.03
C VAL A 299 9.81 6.52 1.54
N ASN A 300 11.00 7.02 1.89
CA ASN A 300 12.28 6.39 1.55
C ASN A 300 12.42 5.00 2.15
N VAL A 301 12.03 4.84 3.42
CA VAL A 301 12.02 3.53 4.09
C VAL A 301 11.08 2.56 3.36
N CYS A 302 9.89 3.00 2.95
CA CYS A 302 8.96 2.17 2.17
C CYS A 302 9.53 1.78 0.80
N LEU A 303 10.10 2.73 0.05
CA LEU A 303 10.71 2.48 -1.27
C LEU A 303 11.92 1.54 -1.18
N LYS A 304 12.82 1.80 -0.23
CA LYS A 304 14.00 0.95 0.02
C LYS A 304 13.61 -0.45 0.50
N TYR A 305 12.56 -0.55 1.34
CA TYR A 305 12.00 -1.84 1.75
C TYR A 305 11.43 -2.61 0.57
N PHE A 306 10.64 -1.96 -0.29
CA PHE A 306 10.10 -2.57 -1.50
C PHE A 306 11.22 -3.11 -2.38
N THR A 307 12.25 -2.30 -2.69
CA THR A 307 13.42 -2.73 -3.46
C THR A 307 14.13 -3.91 -2.80
N TYR A 308 14.35 -3.85 -1.48
CA TYR A 308 14.97 -4.96 -0.76
C TYR A 308 14.13 -6.25 -0.85
N LYS A 309 12.83 -6.17 -0.56
CA LYS A 309 11.94 -7.34 -0.56
C LYS A 309 11.74 -7.94 -1.95
N LYS A 310 11.59 -7.09 -2.96
CA LYS A 310 11.52 -7.52 -4.36
C LYS A 310 12.78 -8.28 -4.80
N SER A 311 13.92 -8.04 -4.14
CA SER A 311 15.19 -8.71 -4.44
C SER A 311 15.32 -10.08 -3.78
N LEU A 312 14.40 -10.46 -2.90
CA LEU A 312 14.45 -11.70 -2.13
C LEU A 312 13.44 -12.71 -2.66
N PHE A 313 13.93 -13.92 -2.91
CA PHE A 313 13.15 -15.07 -3.34
C PHE A 313 13.22 -16.16 -2.29
N SER A 314 12.08 -16.79 -2.03
CA SER A 314 12.00 -18.01 -1.24
C SER A 314 11.75 -19.18 -2.19
N VAL A 315 12.69 -20.11 -2.24
CA VAL A 315 12.65 -21.27 -3.13
C VAL A 315 12.44 -22.53 -2.28
N ASP A 316 11.30 -23.18 -2.45
CA ASP A 316 11.04 -24.51 -1.90
C ASP A 316 11.74 -25.57 -2.78
N ILE A 317 12.35 -26.60 -2.17
CA ILE A 317 13.06 -27.67 -2.87
C ILE A 317 12.19 -28.92 -2.88
N ASP A 318 11.79 -29.35 -4.06
CA ASP A 318 10.92 -30.52 -4.26
C ASP A 318 11.60 -31.61 -5.10
N GLU A 319 11.05 -32.82 -5.01
CA GLU A 319 11.53 -33.95 -5.80
C GLU A 319 11.06 -33.82 -7.25
N PRO A 320 11.92 -34.16 -8.23
CA PRO A 320 11.57 -34.11 -9.64
C PRO A 320 10.48 -35.11 -9.97
N PHE A 321 9.67 -34.79 -10.97
CA PHE A 321 8.67 -35.69 -11.53
C PHE A 321 8.73 -35.70 -13.05
N ALA A 322 8.27 -36.79 -13.64
CA ALA A 322 8.18 -36.94 -15.09
C ALA A 322 6.73 -36.76 -15.55
N TYR A 323 6.52 -36.02 -16.63
CA TYR A 323 5.21 -35.84 -17.27
C TYR A 323 5.34 -35.98 -18.79
N THR A 324 4.22 -36.15 -19.48
CA THR A 324 4.20 -36.16 -20.95
C THR A 324 3.57 -34.87 -21.42
N ASP A 325 4.24 -34.11 -22.27
CA ASP A 325 3.70 -32.87 -22.80
C ASP A 325 2.66 -33.13 -23.91
N ASN A 326 2.02 -32.07 -24.40
CA ASN A 326 1.01 -32.14 -25.46
C ASN A 326 1.55 -32.66 -26.80
N SER A 327 2.87 -32.75 -26.96
CA SER A 327 3.53 -33.32 -28.14
C SER A 327 3.83 -34.82 -28.00
N GLY A 328 3.50 -35.43 -26.86
CA GLY A 328 3.75 -36.84 -26.58
C GLY A 328 5.17 -37.13 -26.07
N ASN A 329 5.97 -36.09 -25.81
CA ASN A 329 7.34 -36.25 -25.32
C ASN A 329 7.36 -36.33 -23.79
N LYS A 330 8.10 -37.31 -23.24
CA LYS A 330 8.36 -37.39 -21.80
C LYS A 330 9.33 -36.29 -21.40
N GLN A 331 8.90 -35.40 -20.52
CA GLN A 331 9.70 -34.36 -19.91
C GLN A 331 9.96 -34.66 -18.43
N SER A 332 11.12 -34.26 -17.94
CA SER A 332 11.50 -34.35 -16.52
C SER A 332 11.64 -32.94 -15.98
N THR A 333 11.13 -32.69 -14.77
CA THR A 333 11.31 -31.39 -14.09
C THR A 333 12.68 -31.25 -13.42
N GLU A 334 13.66 -32.10 -13.74
CA GLU A 334 14.96 -32.08 -13.05
C GLU A 334 15.73 -30.78 -13.34
N ASN A 335 16.12 -30.10 -12.27
CA ASN A 335 16.76 -28.77 -12.27
C ASN A 335 15.89 -27.67 -12.91
N THR A 336 14.56 -27.79 -12.83
CA THR A 336 13.65 -26.74 -13.30
C THR A 336 13.18 -25.86 -12.15
N LEU A 337 12.97 -24.57 -12.44
CA LEU A 337 12.45 -23.57 -11.51
C LEU A 337 11.03 -23.22 -11.96
N SER A 338 10.09 -23.15 -11.03
CA SER A 338 8.71 -22.76 -11.33
C SER A 338 8.17 -21.79 -10.29
N GLU A 339 7.25 -20.93 -10.70
CA GLU A 339 6.48 -20.10 -9.76
C GLU A 339 5.46 -20.96 -9.01
N VAL A 340 5.37 -20.78 -7.68
CA VAL A 340 4.41 -21.55 -6.86
C VAL A 340 3.00 -21.00 -7.02
N ASN A 341 2.87 -19.67 -7.08
CA ASN A 341 1.62 -18.97 -7.36
C ASN A 341 1.89 -17.52 -7.78
N ALA A 342 1.78 -17.23 -9.08
CA ALA A 342 1.98 -15.88 -9.63
C ALA A 342 1.01 -14.82 -9.06
N GLN A 343 -0.14 -15.24 -8.51
CA GLN A 343 -1.22 -14.35 -8.09
C GLN A 343 -1.19 -13.98 -6.59
N TRP A 344 -0.43 -14.68 -5.74
CA TRP A 344 -0.56 -14.53 -4.27
C TRP A 344 0.75 -14.33 -3.52
N GLU A 345 1.88 -14.84 -4.04
CA GLU A 345 3.17 -14.81 -3.32
C GLU A 345 4.29 -14.41 -4.29
N SER A 346 4.36 -13.11 -4.59
CA SER A 346 5.43 -12.52 -5.39
C SER A 346 6.78 -12.94 -4.79
N ASN A 347 7.59 -13.68 -5.55
CA ASN A 347 8.91 -14.22 -5.18
C ASN A 347 8.95 -15.57 -4.44
N ARG A 348 7.87 -16.35 -4.41
CA ARG A 348 7.94 -17.75 -3.98
C ARG A 348 8.02 -18.71 -5.17
N LEU A 349 9.09 -19.49 -5.19
CA LEU A 349 9.43 -20.41 -6.27
C LEU A 349 9.55 -21.83 -5.74
N CYS A 350 9.44 -22.80 -6.64
CA CYS A 350 9.81 -24.18 -6.40
C CYS A 350 10.96 -24.55 -7.34
N PHE A 351 11.96 -25.26 -6.81
CA PHE A 351 13.05 -25.83 -7.58
C PHE A 351 13.06 -27.35 -7.42
N PHE A 352 12.86 -28.04 -8.53
CA PHE A 352 12.78 -29.49 -8.57
C PHE A 352 14.16 -30.07 -8.82
N THR A 353 14.70 -30.83 -7.87
CA THR A 353 16.02 -31.45 -8.05
C THR A 353 16.21 -32.68 -7.17
N SER A 354 16.89 -33.68 -7.71
CA SER A 354 17.40 -34.81 -6.94
C SER A 354 18.67 -34.47 -6.12
N GLU A 355 19.28 -33.30 -6.37
CA GLU A 355 20.55 -32.89 -5.75
C GLU A 355 20.43 -32.63 -4.25
N ARG A 356 21.24 -33.32 -3.46
CA ARG A 356 21.25 -33.19 -2.00
C ARG A 356 22.51 -32.53 -1.46
N ASN A 357 23.57 -32.43 -2.27
CA ASN A 357 24.82 -31.76 -1.89
C ASN A 357 24.65 -30.24 -1.88
N LYS A 358 25.00 -29.59 -0.76
CA LYS A 358 24.79 -28.14 -0.58
C LYS A 358 25.52 -27.27 -1.62
N ILE A 359 26.73 -27.64 -2.02
CA ILE A 359 27.53 -26.82 -2.96
C ILE A 359 26.95 -26.94 -4.37
N SER A 360 26.70 -28.17 -4.81
CA SER A 360 26.08 -28.46 -6.10
C SER A 360 24.67 -27.86 -6.21
N LEU A 361 23.87 -27.98 -5.17
CA LEU A 361 22.52 -27.41 -5.11
C LEU A 361 22.53 -25.90 -5.30
N LYS A 362 23.44 -25.17 -4.64
CA LYS A 362 23.57 -23.72 -4.82
C LYS A 362 23.91 -23.35 -6.25
N GLN A 363 24.83 -24.07 -6.89
CA GLN A 363 25.25 -23.80 -8.27
C GLN A 363 24.12 -24.09 -9.26
N LYS A 364 23.45 -25.24 -9.13
CA LYS A 364 22.30 -25.62 -9.97
C LYS A 364 21.17 -24.61 -9.85
N LEU A 365 20.79 -24.24 -8.63
CA LEU A 365 19.73 -23.26 -8.39
C LEU A 365 20.10 -21.88 -8.95
N LYS A 366 21.34 -21.44 -8.76
CA LYS A 366 21.83 -20.16 -9.26
C LYS A 366 21.74 -20.09 -10.79
N LYS A 367 22.17 -21.16 -11.46
CA LYS A 367 22.11 -21.29 -12.92
C LYS A 367 20.65 -21.30 -13.42
N ALA A 368 19.81 -22.16 -12.84
CA ALA A 368 18.40 -22.26 -13.22
C ALA A 368 17.65 -20.93 -13.02
N PHE A 369 17.92 -20.21 -11.92
CA PHE A 369 17.34 -18.90 -11.66
C PHE A 369 17.79 -17.86 -12.71
N ALA A 370 19.08 -17.83 -13.04
CA ALA A 370 19.62 -16.92 -14.03
C ALA A 370 19.03 -17.17 -15.44
N GLU A 371 18.86 -18.43 -15.81
CA GLU A 371 18.24 -18.85 -17.07
C GLU A 371 16.75 -18.46 -17.14
N GLU A 372 15.97 -18.77 -16.10
CA GLU A 372 14.53 -18.47 -16.05
C GLU A 372 14.24 -16.97 -16.11
N TYR A 373 14.95 -16.18 -15.30
CA TYR A 373 14.75 -14.73 -15.20
C TYR A 373 15.57 -13.92 -16.21
N LYS A 374 16.36 -14.58 -17.07
CA LYS A 374 17.21 -13.96 -18.09
C LYS A 374 18.14 -12.88 -17.52
N ILE A 375 18.76 -13.17 -16.38
CA ILE A 375 19.75 -12.31 -15.72
C ILE A 375 21.14 -12.95 -15.74
N ALA A 376 22.19 -12.18 -15.48
CA ALA A 376 23.52 -12.77 -15.33
C ALA A 376 23.59 -13.56 -14.01
N GLU A 377 24.30 -14.69 -13.98
CA GLU A 377 24.56 -15.40 -12.73
C GLU A 377 25.25 -14.50 -11.69
N ALA A 378 26.08 -13.55 -12.12
CA ALA A 378 26.72 -12.58 -11.23
C ALA A 378 25.71 -11.70 -10.46
N ASP A 379 24.50 -11.54 -10.99
CA ASP A 379 23.43 -10.76 -10.34
C ASP A 379 22.66 -11.57 -9.28
N VAL A 380 22.90 -12.88 -9.15
CA VAL A 380 22.44 -13.69 -8.01
C VAL A 380 23.47 -13.58 -6.90
N LEU A 381 23.23 -12.64 -5.99
CA LEU A 381 24.18 -12.19 -4.95
C LEU A 381 24.34 -13.19 -3.81
N GLU A 382 23.25 -13.83 -3.39
CA GLU A 382 23.27 -14.76 -2.25
C GLU A 382 22.36 -15.96 -2.51
N VAL A 383 22.86 -17.15 -2.17
CA VAL A 383 22.06 -18.39 -2.11
C VAL A 383 22.29 -19.06 -0.75
N LYS A 384 21.28 -18.99 0.12
CA LYS A 384 21.34 -19.47 1.49
C LYS A 384 20.34 -20.61 1.69
N ILE A 385 20.88 -21.81 1.86
CA ILE A 385 20.09 -23.00 2.18
C ILE A 385 19.70 -22.97 3.66
N GLU A 386 18.40 -23.01 3.95
CA GLU A 386 17.89 -23.03 5.32
C GLU A 386 18.13 -24.39 6.01
N PRO A 387 18.12 -24.42 7.36
CA PRO A 387 18.14 -25.66 8.11
C PRO A 387 17.03 -26.61 7.64
N GLY A 388 17.38 -27.89 7.40
CA GLY A 388 16.45 -28.88 6.86
C GLY A 388 16.50 -29.06 5.34
N ARG A 389 17.22 -28.21 4.59
CA ARG A 389 17.47 -28.32 3.12
C ARG A 389 16.21 -28.33 2.22
N LYS A 390 15.04 -28.02 2.76
CA LYS A 390 13.78 -27.93 2.00
C LYS A 390 13.49 -26.53 1.47
N LYS A 391 14.23 -25.52 1.95
CA LYS A 391 14.05 -24.12 1.57
C LYS A 391 15.38 -23.45 1.30
N VAL A 392 15.39 -22.55 0.34
CA VAL A 392 16.52 -21.71 -0.02
C VAL A 392 16.05 -20.26 -0.12
N ALA A 393 16.73 -19.37 0.60
CA ALA A 393 16.60 -17.95 0.41
C ALA A 393 17.60 -17.49 -0.64
N LEU A 394 17.12 -16.82 -1.67
CA LEU A 394 17.93 -16.29 -2.77
C LEU A 394 17.80 -14.77 -2.80
N ARG A 395 18.91 -14.06 -2.98
CA ARG A 395 18.93 -12.61 -3.16
C ARG A 395 19.53 -12.26 -4.50
N ILE A 396 18.86 -11.38 -5.25
CA ILE A 396 19.34 -10.84 -6.52
C ILE A 396 19.71 -9.37 -6.43
N LYS A 397 20.45 -8.89 -7.41
CA LYS A 397 20.62 -7.48 -7.71
C LYS A 397 19.41 -7.03 -8.54
N ILE A 398 18.70 -6.00 -8.07
CA ILE A 398 17.67 -5.34 -8.87
C ILE A 398 18.37 -4.30 -9.75
N ALA A 399 18.09 -4.35 -11.05
CA ALA A 399 18.60 -3.42 -12.07
C ALA A 399 17.81 -2.10 -12.09
#